data_AF-A0A812UK72-F1
#
_entry.id   AF-A0A812UK72-F1
#
_cell.length_a   1.000
_cell.length_b   1.000
_cell.length_c   1.000
_cell.angle_alpha   90.00
_cell.angle_beta   90.00
_cell.angle_gamma   90.00
#
_symmetry.space_group_name_H-M   'P 1'
#
loop_
_entity.id
_entity.type
_entity.pdbx_description
1 polymer ?
#
loop_
_entity_poly.entity_id
_entity_poly.type
_entity_poly.pdbx_seq_one_letter_code
_entity_poly.pdbx_strand_id
1 'polypeptide(L)'
;MKAMHLLYAHAAVFYVIRLEDMGMGLFPPEFIEIYCETTDQVERRPFSELVMNRVPYTQRGWCIAEVQWMSAKSGIHGYAPLTPAMFQERVKRGLEDKPDGLVLKFTHRDDLEAVVRLQEKVFLQHSQKRKRLQAHDLPLKELQVLAETLPSFENLEILSVVFEESVDVDFDACIATLRAAIPLCKGLRTATVVQRKQKDGSFRKADLLQA
;
A
#
# COMPACT_ATOMS: atom_id res chain seq x y z
N MET A 1 18.96 -12.93 5.86
CA MET A 1 17.54 -13.26 5.57
C MET A 1 17.30 -13.63 4.10
N LYS A 2 17.62 -14.85 3.64
CA LYS A 2 17.60 -15.15 2.18
C LYS A 2 16.22 -15.31 1.53
N ALA A 3 15.13 -15.45 2.29
CA ALA A 3 13.80 -15.75 1.73
C ALA A 3 12.61 -14.99 2.37
N MET A 4 12.84 -14.05 3.29
CA MET A 4 11.75 -13.32 3.97
C MET A 4 10.84 -12.58 2.97
N HIS A 5 11.40 -11.97 1.92
CA HIS A 5 10.60 -11.39 0.82
C HIS A 5 9.67 -12.39 0.15
N LEU A 6 10.07 -13.67 0.02
CA LEU A 6 9.23 -14.69 -0.60
C LEU A 6 8.01 -14.98 0.27
N LEU A 7 8.18 -14.99 1.60
CA LEU A 7 7.08 -15.15 2.54
C LEU A 7 6.08 -14.00 2.41
N TYR A 8 6.56 -12.75 2.48
CA TYR A 8 5.67 -11.58 2.45
C TYR A 8 5.02 -11.36 1.07
N ALA A 9 5.70 -11.71 -0.02
CA ALA A 9 5.12 -11.70 -1.36
C ALA A 9 4.25 -12.94 -1.64
N HIS A 10 4.24 -13.96 -0.77
CA HIS A 10 3.57 -15.22 -1.03
C HIS A 10 2.05 -15.04 -1.19
N ALA A 11 1.42 -15.83 -2.05
CA ALA A 11 -0.01 -15.75 -2.33
C ALA A 11 -0.90 -15.97 -1.09
N ALA A 12 -0.39 -16.71 -0.08
CA ALA A 12 -1.12 -17.02 1.15
C ALA A 12 -1.16 -15.88 2.19
N VAL A 13 -0.38 -14.81 2.01
CA VAL A 13 -0.46 -13.63 2.89
C VAL A 13 -1.64 -12.78 2.44
N PHE A 14 -2.64 -12.61 3.32
CA PHE A 14 -3.90 -11.90 3.06
C PHE A 14 -4.08 -10.60 3.86
N TYR A 15 -3.24 -10.35 4.86
CA TYR A 15 -3.21 -9.09 5.60
C TYR A 15 -1.80 -8.82 6.13
N VAL A 16 -1.46 -7.54 6.25
CA VAL A 16 -0.29 -7.03 6.97
C VAL A 16 -0.82 -6.02 7.97
N ILE A 17 -0.53 -6.22 9.25
CA ILE A 17 -0.95 -5.33 10.33
C ILE A 17 0.32 -4.69 10.89
N ARG A 18 0.34 -3.36 10.99
CA ARG A 18 1.40 -2.66 11.71
C ARG A 18 1.16 -2.85 13.20
N LEU A 19 2.22 -3.18 13.94
CA LEU A 19 2.15 -3.26 15.41
C LEU A 19 1.66 -1.95 16.05
N GLU A 20 1.98 -0.81 15.43
CA GLU A 20 1.50 0.52 15.82
C GLU A 20 -0.03 0.66 15.70
N ASP A 21 -0.65 -0.03 14.74
CA ASP A 21 -2.09 0.00 14.47
C ASP A 21 -2.88 -1.03 15.30
N MET A 22 -2.20 -2.00 15.94
CA MET A 22 -2.85 -2.96 16.83
C MET A 22 -3.35 -2.31 18.13
N GLY A 23 -3.15 -0.99 18.29
CA GLY A 23 -3.49 -0.27 19.49
C GLY A 23 -2.89 -1.01 20.66
N MET A 24 -1.55 -1.07 20.73
CA MET A 24 -0.87 -1.59 21.91
C MET A 24 -1.62 -1.02 23.10
N GLY A 25 -2.29 -1.89 23.85
CA GLY A 25 -2.99 -1.48 25.05
C GLY A 25 -2.03 -0.68 25.90
N LEU A 26 -2.54 -0.02 26.93
CA LEU A 26 -1.76 0.79 27.88
C LEU A 26 -0.49 0.10 28.45
N PHE A 27 -0.23 -1.17 28.13
CA PHE A 27 0.92 -1.97 28.51
C PHE A 27 1.47 -2.77 27.30
N PRO A 28 2.74 -2.56 26.89
CA PRO A 28 3.43 -3.46 25.97
C PRO A 28 3.53 -4.88 26.57
N PRO A 29 3.57 -5.94 25.75
CA PRO A 29 3.83 -7.27 26.27
C PRO A 29 5.23 -7.32 26.88
N GLU A 30 5.45 -8.16 27.89
CA GLU A 30 6.79 -8.32 28.50
C GLU A 30 7.78 -8.97 27.52
N PHE A 31 7.28 -9.84 26.63
CA PHE A 31 8.06 -10.58 25.65
C PHE A 31 7.38 -10.63 24.28
N ILE A 32 8.19 -10.84 23.24
CA ILE A 32 7.75 -11.05 21.87
C ILE A 32 8.53 -12.23 21.25
N GLU A 33 7.87 -12.96 20.35
CA GLU A 33 8.50 -14.01 19.56
C GLU A 33 9.07 -13.40 18.27
N ILE A 34 10.39 -13.49 18.07
CA ILE A 34 11.10 -12.91 16.93
C ILE A 34 12.01 -13.97 16.31
N TYR A 35 12.04 -14.06 14.99
CA TYR A 35 13.01 -14.87 14.28
C TYR A 35 14.43 -14.28 14.43
N CYS A 36 15.37 -15.07 14.93
CA CYS A 36 16.78 -14.72 15.08
C CYS A 36 17.60 -15.34 13.95
N GLU A 37 18.23 -14.52 13.10
CA GLU A 37 19.02 -15.01 11.96
C GLU A 37 20.26 -15.80 12.40
N THR A 38 20.88 -15.44 13.54
CA THR A 38 22.09 -16.12 14.02
C THR A 38 21.83 -17.55 14.46
N THR A 39 20.66 -17.82 15.03
CA THR A 39 20.29 -19.14 15.56
C THR A 39 19.32 -19.89 14.65
N ASP A 40 18.76 -19.22 13.65
CA ASP A 40 17.75 -19.75 12.72
C ASP A 40 16.50 -20.31 13.43
N GLN A 41 16.09 -19.64 14.52
CA GLN A 41 14.95 -20.04 15.34
C GLN A 41 14.07 -18.84 15.67
N VAL A 42 12.79 -19.11 15.97
CA VAL A 42 11.92 -18.13 16.61
C VAL A 42 12.23 -18.14 18.10
N GLU A 43 12.67 -17.01 18.62
CA GLU A 43 13.08 -16.86 20.01
C GLU A 43 12.18 -15.88 20.75
N ARG A 44 11.94 -16.18 22.04
CA ARG A 44 11.25 -15.27 22.94
C ARG A 44 12.25 -14.23 23.46
N ARG A 45 12.06 -12.97 23.10
CA ARG A 45 12.92 -11.84 23.48
C ARG A 45 12.15 -10.81 24.32
N PRO A 46 12.79 -10.17 25.31
CA PRO A 46 12.16 -9.08 26.06
C PRO A 46 11.73 -7.95 25.11
N PHE A 47 10.51 -7.44 25.29
CA PHE A 47 10.02 -6.33 24.47
C PHE A 47 10.88 -5.07 24.65
N SER A 48 11.47 -4.89 25.83
CA SER A 48 12.39 -3.79 26.14
C SER A 48 13.68 -3.79 25.32
N GLU A 49 14.04 -4.90 24.67
CA GLU A 49 15.20 -4.98 23.76
C GLU A 49 14.86 -4.46 22.35
N LEU A 50 13.58 -4.22 22.04
CA LEU A 50 13.19 -3.67 20.74
C LEU A 50 13.60 -2.21 20.61
N VAL A 51 14.28 -1.90 19.51
CA VAL A 51 14.63 -0.52 19.15
C VAL A 51 13.56 0.03 18.22
N MET A 52 12.97 1.17 18.61
CA MET A 52 12.00 1.86 17.77
C MET A 52 12.65 2.32 16.46
N ASN A 53 12.07 1.91 15.34
CA ASN A 53 12.47 2.38 14.02
C ASN A 53 12.04 3.84 13.84
N ARG A 54 13.01 4.75 13.75
CA ARG A 54 12.78 6.20 13.61
C ARG A 54 12.50 6.66 12.17
N VAL A 55 12.71 5.79 11.18
CA VAL A 55 12.36 6.11 9.79
C VAL A 55 10.84 6.13 9.69
N PRO A 56 10.22 7.19 9.14
CA PRO A 56 8.78 7.22 8.91
C PRO A 56 8.34 5.98 8.11
N TYR A 57 7.23 5.34 8.50
CA TYR A 57 6.76 4.11 7.86
C TYR A 57 6.60 4.25 6.33
N THR A 58 6.11 5.42 5.90
CA THR A 58 5.94 5.82 4.48
C THR A 58 7.24 5.78 3.67
N GLN A 59 8.39 5.82 4.35
CA GLN A 59 9.73 5.78 3.75
C GLN A 59 10.40 4.42 3.92
N ARG A 60 9.79 3.43 4.59
CA ARG A 60 10.40 2.12 4.82
C ARG A 60 10.16 1.25 3.58
N GLY A 61 11.17 1.13 2.72
CA GLY A 61 11.06 0.46 1.42
C GLY A 61 10.49 -0.96 1.49
N TRP A 62 10.93 -1.74 2.48
CA TRP A 62 10.39 -3.08 2.77
C TRP A 62 8.90 -3.06 3.08
N CYS A 63 8.49 -2.25 4.06
CA CYS A 63 7.10 -2.17 4.47
C CYS A 63 6.19 -1.70 3.32
N ILE A 64 6.66 -0.74 2.52
CA ILE A 64 5.89 -0.27 1.36
C ILE A 64 5.78 -1.35 0.28
N ALA A 65 6.82 -2.15 0.03
CA ALA A 65 6.72 -3.27 -0.90
C ALA A 65 5.66 -4.30 -0.43
N GLU A 66 5.66 -4.65 0.85
CA GLU A 66 4.68 -5.57 1.45
C GLU A 66 3.25 -5.06 1.29
N VAL A 67 3.00 -3.79 1.61
CA VAL A 67 1.69 -3.16 1.45
C VAL A 67 1.25 -3.17 0.00
N GLN A 68 2.15 -2.95 -0.96
CA GLN A 68 1.82 -3.00 -2.39
C GLN A 68 1.49 -4.43 -2.85
N TRP A 69 2.26 -5.43 -2.43
CA TRP A 69 1.97 -6.83 -2.74
C TRP A 69 0.64 -7.28 -2.16
N MET A 70 0.31 -6.78 -0.98
CA MET A 70 -0.98 -7.00 -0.34
C MET A 70 -2.13 -6.31 -1.08
N SER A 71 -1.97 -5.03 -1.38
CA SER A 71 -2.98 -4.23 -2.08
C SER A 71 -3.30 -4.75 -3.48
N ALA A 72 -2.34 -5.45 -4.09
CA ALA A 72 -2.51 -6.16 -5.35
C ALA A 72 -3.47 -7.36 -5.26
N LYS A 73 -3.88 -7.82 -4.07
CA LYS A 73 -4.73 -9.01 -3.87
C LYS A 73 -6.18 -8.71 -3.46
N SER A 74 -6.42 -8.01 -2.35
CA SER A 74 -7.76 -7.88 -1.74
C SER A 74 -8.42 -6.53 -2.01
N GLY A 75 -7.65 -5.45 -1.97
CA GLY A 75 -8.10 -4.07 -2.08
C GLY A 75 -7.00 -3.13 -1.62
N ILE A 76 -7.08 -1.86 -2.01
CA ILE A 76 -6.08 -0.86 -1.64
C ILE A 76 -6.50 -0.24 -0.29
N HIS A 77 -5.61 -0.31 0.69
CA HIS A 77 -5.81 0.29 2.01
C HIS A 77 -4.62 1.19 2.34
N GLY A 78 -4.87 2.49 2.51
CA GLY A 78 -3.89 3.48 2.95
C GLY A 78 -2.83 3.89 1.92
N TYR A 79 -2.35 2.99 1.06
CA TYR A 79 -1.27 3.26 0.09
C TYR A 79 -1.60 2.72 -1.29
N ALA A 80 -1.50 3.55 -2.31
CA ALA A 80 -1.72 3.15 -3.68
C ALA A 80 -0.57 2.27 -4.23
N PRO A 81 -0.87 1.34 -5.15
CA PRO A 81 0.18 0.59 -5.82
C PRO A 81 1.05 1.54 -6.66
N LEU A 82 2.37 1.38 -6.55
CA LEU A 82 3.32 2.09 -7.41
C LEU A 82 3.56 1.27 -8.68
N THR A 83 3.62 1.94 -9.82
CA THR A 83 4.20 1.32 -11.01
C THR A 83 5.66 0.93 -10.74
N PRO A 84 6.23 -0.05 -11.48
CA PRO A 84 7.64 -0.42 -11.32
C PRO A 84 8.58 0.78 -11.46
N ALA A 85 8.30 1.68 -12.42
CA ALA A 85 9.08 2.90 -12.62
C ALA A 85 8.99 3.86 -11.42
N MET A 86 7.79 4.10 -10.87
CA MET A 86 7.62 4.94 -9.68
C MET A 86 8.33 4.33 -8.47
N PHE A 87 8.23 3.01 -8.28
CA PHE A 87 8.89 2.32 -7.17
C PHE A 87 10.41 2.46 -7.28
N GLN A 88 10.98 2.19 -8.46
CA GLN A 88 12.42 2.33 -8.72
C GLN A 88 12.91 3.77 -8.51
N GLU A 89 12.15 4.78 -8.95
CA GLU A 89 12.51 6.17 -8.73
C GLU A 89 12.52 6.53 -7.24
N ARG A 90 11.52 6.12 -6.46
CA ARG A 90 11.51 6.37 -5.01
C ARG A 90 12.65 5.63 -4.28
N VAL A 91 12.99 4.41 -4.72
CA VAL A 91 14.17 3.67 -4.24
C VAL A 91 15.44 4.48 -4.52
N LYS A 92 15.64 4.90 -5.77
CA LYS A 92 16.81 5.67 -6.20
C LYS A 92 16.98 6.94 -5.38
N ARG A 93 15.92 7.72 -5.20
CA ARG A 93 15.93 8.94 -4.37
C ARG A 93 16.25 8.65 -2.90
N GLY A 94 15.82 7.52 -2.37
CA GLY A 94 16.16 7.06 -1.02
C GLY A 94 17.63 6.67 -0.87
N LEU A 95 18.24 6.10 -1.91
CA LEU A 95 19.69 5.83 -1.96
C LEU A 95 20.52 7.12 -2.03
N GLU A 96 19.98 8.15 -2.69
CA GLU A 96 20.57 9.50 -2.78
C GLU A 96 20.31 10.38 -1.54
N ASP A 97 19.62 9.84 -0.52
CA ASP A 97 19.19 10.54 0.70
C ASP A 97 18.52 11.90 0.45
N LYS A 98 17.67 11.97 -0.58
CA LYS A 98 16.91 13.18 -0.87
C LYS A 98 15.99 13.52 0.32
N PRO A 99 15.87 14.81 0.69
CA PRO A 99 15.05 15.22 1.83
C PRO A 99 13.55 15.24 1.54
N ASP A 100 13.13 14.93 0.31
CA ASP A 100 11.72 14.91 -0.04
C ASP A 100 11.01 13.65 0.51
N GLY A 101 9.74 13.79 0.88
CA GLY A 101 8.97 12.71 1.50
C GLY A 101 8.59 11.56 0.55
N LEU A 102 9.13 11.54 -0.68
CA LEU A 102 8.83 10.57 -1.73
C LEU A 102 9.99 9.61 -1.95
N VAL A 103 10.64 9.19 -0.87
CA VAL A 103 11.78 8.27 -0.88
C VAL A 103 11.44 6.92 -0.25
N LEU A 104 12.10 5.86 -0.72
CA LEU A 104 12.08 4.55 -0.08
C LEU A 104 13.48 4.20 0.41
N LYS A 105 13.63 4.12 1.72
CA LYS A 105 14.86 3.77 2.43
C LYS A 105 14.87 2.28 2.77
N PHE A 106 15.96 1.61 2.44
CA PHE A 106 16.19 0.20 2.75
C PHE A 106 17.29 0.09 3.81
N THR A 107 16.96 -0.53 4.95
CA THR A 107 17.90 -0.75 6.05
C THR A 107 18.92 -1.85 5.74
N HIS A 108 18.50 -2.87 4.97
CA HIS A 108 19.36 -3.90 4.41
C HIS A 108 19.44 -3.70 2.90
N ARG A 109 20.65 -3.58 2.35
CA ARG A 109 20.87 -3.31 0.91
C ARG A 109 21.03 -4.57 0.09
N ASP A 110 21.38 -5.68 0.74
CA ASP A 110 21.77 -6.94 0.09
C ASP A 110 20.60 -7.63 -0.62
N ASP A 111 19.37 -7.28 -0.27
CA ASP A 111 18.13 -7.83 -0.81
C ASP A 111 17.31 -6.80 -1.61
N LEU A 112 17.79 -5.57 -1.74
CA LEU A 112 17.11 -4.49 -2.48
C LEU A 112 16.74 -4.91 -3.91
N GLU A 113 17.69 -5.48 -4.63
CA GLU A 113 17.50 -5.90 -6.02
C GLU A 113 16.43 -7.01 -6.12
N ALA A 114 16.39 -7.93 -5.15
CA ALA A 114 15.36 -8.95 -5.08
C ALA A 114 13.98 -8.34 -4.82
N VAL A 115 13.87 -7.35 -3.92
CA VAL A 115 12.62 -6.64 -3.64
C VAL A 115 12.12 -5.89 -4.86
N VAL A 116 12.98 -5.15 -5.57
CA VAL A 116 12.60 -4.41 -6.77
C VAL A 116 12.06 -5.37 -7.84
N ARG A 117 12.76 -6.49 -8.10
CA ARG A 117 12.28 -7.51 -9.05
C ARG A 117 10.94 -8.12 -8.63
N LEU A 118 10.75 -8.38 -7.34
CA LEU A 118 9.50 -8.94 -6.82
C LEU A 118 8.35 -7.93 -6.89
N GLN A 119 8.60 -6.66 -6.58
CA GLN A 119 7.63 -5.59 -6.74
C GLN A 119 7.14 -5.49 -8.18
N GLU A 120 8.06 -5.47 -9.15
CA GLU A 120 7.70 -5.46 -10.56
C GLU A 120 6.89 -6.70 -10.96
N LYS A 121 7.37 -7.88 -10.60
CA LYS A 121 6.70 -9.15 -10.90
C LYS A 121 5.27 -9.19 -10.34
N VAL A 122 5.09 -8.86 -9.07
CA VAL A 122 3.78 -8.86 -8.42
C VAL A 122 2.89 -7.80 -9.05
N PHE A 123 3.40 -6.59 -9.28
CA PHE A 123 2.64 -5.52 -9.93
C PHE A 123 2.10 -5.97 -11.29
N LEU A 124 2.96 -6.45 -12.19
CA LEU A 124 2.56 -6.88 -13.53
C LEU A 124 1.57 -8.05 -13.50
N GLN A 125 1.80 -9.03 -12.62
CA GLN A 125 0.90 -10.17 -12.48
C GLN A 125 -0.52 -9.76 -12.08
N HIS A 126 -0.65 -8.76 -11.21
CA HIS A 126 -1.93 -8.33 -10.72
C HIS A 126 -2.58 -7.26 -11.60
N SER A 127 -1.82 -6.27 -12.10
CA SER A 127 -2.36 -5.19 -12.93
C SER A 127 -2.99 -5.71 -14.21
N GLN A 128 -2.36 -6.71 -14.84
CA GLN A 128 -2.86 -7.33 -16.06
C GLN A 128 -4.11 -8.19 -15.84
N LYS A 129 -4.34 -8.74 -14.66
CA LYS A 129 -5.48 -9.65 -14.41
C LYS A 129 -6.65 -8.97 -13.72
N ARG A 130 -6.46 -7.77 -13.18
CA ARG A 130 -7.44 -7.12 -12.32
C ARG A 130 -8.57 -6.51 -13.15
N LYS A 131 -9.79 -7.00 -12.90
CA LYS A 131 -11.03 -6.43 -13.48
C LYS A 131 -11.75 -5.45 -12.55
N ARG A 132 -11.52 -5.57 -11.25
CA ARG A 132 -12.18 -4.75 -10.22
C ARG A 132 -11.15 -4.28 -9.21
N LEU A 133 -11.15 -3.00 -8.90
CA LEU A 133 -10.27 -2.40 -7.92
C LEU A 133 -11.10 -1.60 -6.93
N GLN A 134 -10.89 -1.89 -5.64
CA GLN A 134 -11.48 -1.13 -4.56
C GLN A 134 -10.37 -0.48 -3.74
N ALA A 135 -10.51 0.82 -3.47
CA ALA A 135 -9.62 1.58 -2.62
C ALA A 135 -10.40 2.16 -1.45
N HIS A 136 -9.82 2.12 -0.26
CA HIS A 136 -10.45 2.57 0.97
C HIS A 136 -9.59 3.62 1.66
N ASP A 137 -10.22 4.74 2.02
CA ASP A 137 -9.67 5.80 2.87
C ASP A 137 -8.29 6.30 2.41
N LEU A 138 -8.09 6.41 1.09
CA LEU A 138 -6.82 6.87 0.53
C LEU A 138 -6.64 8.38 0.76
N PRO A 139 -5.55 8.82 1.41
CA PRO A 139 -5.22 10.23 1.45
C PRO A 139 -5.08 10.80 0.03
N LEU A 140 -5.37 12.10 -0.17
CA LEU A 140 -5.34 12.73 -1.49
C LEU A 140 -4.04 12.47 -2.27
N LYS A 141 -2.88 12.49 -1.59
CA LYS A 141 -1.58 12.18 -2.21
C LYS A 141 -1.51 10.74 -2.75
N GLU A 142 -2.05 9.78 -2.02
CA GLU A 142 -2.10 8.39 -2.46
C GLU A 142 -3.18 8.19 -3.54
N LEU A 143 -4.23 9.00 -3.54
CA LEU A 143 -5.19 9.00 -4.63
C LEU A 143 -4.57 9.54 -5.93
N GLN A 144 -3.70 10.56 -5.86
CA GLN A 144 -2.91 11.04 -7.00
C GLN A 144 -1.99 9.94 -7.55
N VAL A 145 -1.31 9.24 -6.64
CA VAL A 145 -0.50 8.06 -7.00
C VAL A 145 -1.36 6.98 -7.68
N LEU A 146 -2.54 6.68 -7.13
CA LEU A 146 -3.47 5.73 -7.74
C LEU A 146 -3.85 6.19 -9.15
N ALA A 147 -4.21 7.46 -9.32
CA ALA A 147 -4.59 8.05 -10.60
C ALA A 147 -3.49 7.92 -11.66
N GLU A 148 -2.22 8.12 -11.27
CA GLU A 148 -1.06 7.90 -12.14
C GLU A 148 -0.85 6.41 -12.49
N THR A 149 -1.16 5.50 -11.58
CA THR A 149 -0.98 4.05 -11.78
C THR A 149 -2.13 3.41 -12.57
N LEU A 150 -3.35 3.96 -12.49
CA LEU A 150 -4.57 3.41 -13.11
C LEU A 150 -4.41 2.98 -14.60
N PRO A 151 -3.72 3.74 -15.48
CA PRO A 151 -3.54 3.34 -16.87
C PRO A 151 -2.80 2.01 -17.07
N SER A 152 -2.03 1.56 -16.07
CA SER A 152 -1.33 0.27 -16.11
C SER A 152 -2.26 -0.94 -15.91
N PHE A 153 -3.51 -0.72 -15.50
CA PHE A 153 -4.51 -1.77 -15.31
C PHE A 153 -5.38 -1.92 -16.56
N GLU A 154 -4.83 -2.49 -17.62
CA GLU A 154 -5.47 -2.55 -18.95
C GLU A 154 -6.83 -3.27 -18.96
N ASN A 155 -7.01 -4.23 -18.04
CA ASN A 155 -8.23 -5.04 -17.93
C ASN A 155 -9.19 -4.56 -16.82
N LEU A 156 -8.90 -3.42 -16.18
CA LEU A 156 -9.75 -2.89 -15.12
C LEU A 156 -11.06 -2.38 -15.69
N GLU A 157 -12.18 -2.95 -15.27
CA GLU A 157 -13.52 -2.59 -15.72
C GLU A 157 -14.23 -1.69 -14.69
N ILE A 158 -13.97 -1.92 -13.39
CA ILE A 158 -14.66 -1.26 -12.29
C ILE A 158 -13.65 -0.73 -11.26
N LEU A 159 -13.73 0.57 -10.98
CA LEU A 159 -13.04 1.23 -9.88
C LEU A 159 -14.06 1.70 -8.82
N SER A 160 -13.77 1.46 -7.55
CA SER A 160 -14.54 2.01 -6.43
C SER A 160 -13.60 2.58 -5.38
N VAL A 161 -13.76 3.86 -5.07
CA VAL A 161 -13.03 4.55 -4.01
C VAL A 161 -14.03 4.87 -2.91
N VAL A 162 -13.77 4.35 -1.72
CA VAL A 162 -14.67 4.43 -0.57
C VAL A 162 -13.98 5.18 0.55
N PHE A 163 -14.67 6.17 1.10
CA PHE A 163 -14.27 6.93 2.27
C PHE A 163 -15.27 6.70 3.39
N GLU A 164 -14.78 6.38 4.59
CA GLU A 164 -15.57 6.37 5.81
C GLU A 164 -15.92 7.81 6.24
N GLU A 165 -17.06 8.00 6.90
CA GLU A 165 -17.54 9.34 7.30
C GLU A 165 -16.56 10.07 8.21
N SER A 166 -15.83 9.31 9.04
CA SER A 166 -14.86 9.85 10.00
C SER A 166 -13.61 10.41 9.35
N VAL A 167 -13.39 10.17 8.05
CA VAL A 167 -12.22 10.69 7.33
C VAL A 167 -12.54 12.08 6.81
N ASP A 168 -11.75 13.06 7.23
CA ASP A 168 -11.77 14.40 6.64
C ASP A 168 -11.02 14.36 5.29
N VAL A 169 -11.79 14.44 4.21
CA VAL A 169 -11.31 14.34 2.84
C VAL A 169 -11.93 15.45 2.00
N ASP A 170 -11.07 16.12 1.22
CA ASP A 170 -11.52 16.99 0.13
C ASP A 170 -12.08 16.12 -1.00
N PHE A 171 -13.39 15.86 -0.92
CA PHE A 171 -14.11 14.97 -1.83
C PHE A 171 -14.10 15.49 -3.28
N ASP A 172 -14.15 16.81 -3.46
CA ASP A 172 -14.14 17.43 -4.78
C ASP A 172 -12.77 17.31 -5.44
N ALA A 173 -11.68 17.53 -4.68
CA ALA A 173 -10.32 17.27 -5.16
C ALA A 173 -10.10 15.79 -5.50
N CYS A 174 -10.70 14.87 -4.73
CA CYS A 174 -10.62 13.44 -5.02
C CYS A 174 -11.31 13.09 -6.34
N ILE A 175 -12.53 13.60 -6.55
CA ILE A 175 -13.26 13.42 -7.80
C ILE A 175 -12.47 14.02 -8.98
N ALA A 176 -11.97 15.24 -8.85
CA ALA A 176 -11.20 15.90 -9.90
C ALA A 176 -9.96 15.08 -10.29
N THR A 177 -9.23 14.56 -9.30
CA THR A 177 -8.05 13.71 -9.50
C THR A 177 -8.38 12.47 -10.32
N LEU A 178 -9.44 11.73 -9.94
CA LEU A 178 -9.84 10.52 -10.65
C LEU A 178 -10.42 10.82 -12.04
N ARG A 179 -11.22 11.88 -12.17
CA ARG A 179 -11.83 12.30 -13.45
C ARG A 179 -10.77 12.63 -14.49
N ALA A 180 -9.61 13.17 -14.09
CA ALA A 180 -8.50 13.41 -14.99
C ALA A 180 -7.80 12.12 -15.49
N ALA A 181 -7.76 11.07 -14.67
CA ALA A 181 -7.09 9.81 -15.00
C ALA A 181 -7.96 8.81 -15.76
N ILE A 182 -9.28 8.82 -15.54
CA ILE A 182 -10.23 7.88 -16.15
C ILE A 182 -10.10 7.79 -17.68
N PRO A 183 -9.99 8.89 -18.45
CA PRO A 183 -9.86 8.82 -19.91
C PRO A 183 -8.61 8.10 -20.41
N LEU A 184 -7.60 7.92 -19.54
CA LEU A 184 -6.36 7.20 -19.86
C LEU A 184 -6.51 5.68 -19.67
N CYS A 185 -7.62 5.23 -19.08
CA CYS A 185 -7.85 3.84 -18.70
C CYS A 185 -8.69 3.09 -19.76
N LYS A 186 -8.03 2.40 -20.69
CA LYS A 186 -8.66 1.76 -21.86
C LYS A 186 -9.81 0.80 -21.54
N GLY A 187 -9.74 0.07 -20.43
CA GLY A 187 -10.72 -0.96 -20.06
C GLY A 187 -11.81 -0.48 -19.10
N LEU A 188 -11.64 0.71 -18.51
CA LEU A 188 -12.47 1.17 -17.40
C LEU A 188 -13.85 1.54 -17.93
N ARG A 189 -14.89 1.00 -17.31
CA ARG A 189 -16.29 1.26 -17.68
C ARG A 189 -17.01 2.07 -16.62
N THR A 190 -16.60 1.91 -15.37
CA THR A 190 -17.28 2.49 -14.23
C THR A 190 -16.27 2.83 -13.16
N ALA A 191 -16.28 4.09 -12.73
CA ALA A 191 -15.58 4.53 -11.53
C ALA A 191 -16.58 5.17 -10.57
N THR A 192 -16.50 4.81 -9.30
CA THR A 192 -17.35 5.38 -8.25
C THR A 192 -16.49 5.94 -7.13
N VAL A 193 -16.88 7.12 -6.64
CA VAL A 193 -16.31 7.70 -5.42
C VAL A 193 -17.44 7.84 -4.42
N VAL A 194 -17.27 7.25 -3.24
CA VAL A 194 -18.33 7.09 -2.27
C VAL A 194 -17.84 7.53 -0.90
N GLN A 195 -18.61 8.38 -0.22
CA GLN A 195 -18.45 8.63 1.21
C GLN A 195 -19.60 7.94 1.97
N ARG A 196 -19.26 6.90 2.75
CA ARG A 196 -20.21 6.12 3.55
C ARG A 196 -20.64 6.90 4.78
N LYS A 197 -21.87 6.66 5.25
CA LYS A 197 -22.39 7.05 6.56
C LYS A 197 -22.47 5.81 7.45
N GLN A 198 -22.29 5.92 8.78
CA GLN A 198 -22.49 4.77 9.65
C GLN A 198 -23.97 4.53 10.04
N LYS A 199 -24.31 3.22 10.11
CA LYS A 199 -25.47 2.51 10.70
C LYS A 199 -26.59 1.94 9.81
N ASP A 200 -26.76 2.36 8.55
CA ASP A 200 -27.85 1.82 7.70
C ASP A 200 -27.42 1.41 6.27
N GLY A 201 -26.13 1.54 5.95
CA GLY A 201 -25.62 1.24 4.60
C GLY A 201 -25.97 2.29 3.55
N SER A 202 -26.55 3.43 3.94
CA SER A 202 -26.81 4.56 3.05
C SER A 202 -25.54 5.38 2.76
N PHE A 203 -25.46 5.97 1.56
CA PHE A 203 -24.32 6.78 1.11
C PHE A 203 -24.62 8.28 1.30
N ARG A 204 -23.65 9.04 1.82
CA ARG A 204 -23.81 10.49 2.05
C ARG A 204 -23.53 11.29 0.79
N LYS A 205 -22.52 10.88 0.03
CA LYS A 205 -22.16 11.40 -1.30
C LYS A 205 -21.65 10.25 -2.15
N ALA A 206 -22.18 10.10 -3.35
CA ALA A 206 -21.70 9.17 -4.35
C ALA A 206 -21.61 9.90 -5.68
N ASP A 207 -20.48 9.82 -6.35
CA ASP A 207 -20.31 10.29 -7.72
C ASP A 207 -19.96 9.10 -8.61
N LEU A 208 -20.69 8.99 -9.72
CA LEU A 208 -20.46 8.01 -10.77
C LEU A 208 -19.69 8.71 -11.89
N LEU A 209 -18.43 8.33 -12.02
CA LEU A 209 -17.56 8.81 -13.08
C LEU A 209 -17.67 7.82 -14.24
N GLN A 210 -18.28 8.27 -15.34
CA GLN A 210 -18.31 7.52 -16.58
C GLN A 210 -16.97 7.68 -17.31
N ALA A 211 -16.48 6.57 -17.86
CA ALA A 211 -15.26 6.51 -18.63
C ALA A 211 -15.47 6.87 -20.10
#